data_AF-A0A9W6TIB4-F1
#
_entry.id   AF-A0A9W6TIB4-F1
#
_cell.length_a   1.000
_cell.length_b   1.000
_cell.length_c   1.000
_cell.angle_alpha   90.00
_cell.angle_beta   90.00
_cell.angle_gamma   90.00
#
_symmetry.space_group_name_H-M   'P 1'
#
loop_
_entity.id
_entity.type
_entity.pdbx_description
1 polymer ?
#
loop_
_entity_poly.entity_id
_entity_poly.type
_entity_poly.pdbx_seq_one_letter_code
_entity_poly.pdbx_strand_id
1 'polypeptide(L)'
;MFDEFCRGQDALLREFVQCGSELITVVPVDIQALSLAPLPPPPLMVPGPVEMHATEETTRSEVAPPPTLSTQRKRPGESEQRYVNGEEEVDDDTIGDRTRKRARAVSDNADDEAEAEAAAISVERAIHTTLLLSDDHVRASIMENFKRVEEKEPWKQAFNPDNLSMPFSRAKHPELAAALKEFWEKHSQAVWERKFWAPLSRSRTHSLHTHRRGRQSKAQNAFERNVLLAVYKKFGAGFFVQLDKRDTPESGWYYLDQVVDLFTLGRRCGLPACLQYIELEASKRFPVAPGLGRGFYSRVNGKSCSMWSSAYALQPVVKEIVALKAKENGAP
;
A
#
# COMPACT_ATOMS: atom_id res chain seq x y z
N MET A 1 5.65 2.51 28.15
CA MET A 1 4.25 2.58 27.67
C MET A 1 3.84 1.34 26.87
N PHE A 2 4.49 0.98 25.75
CA PHE A 2 4.09 -0.21 24.97
C PHE A 2 4.28 -1.54 25.72
N ASP A 3 5.41 -1.75 26.40
CA ASP A 3 5.65 -2.98 27.18
C ASP A 3 4.67 -3.12 28.36
N GLU A 4 4.34 -2.03 29.04
CA GLU A 4 3.31 -2.00 30.09
C GLU A 4 1.93 -2.34 29.53
N PHE A 5 1.55 -1.77 28.39
CA PHE A 5 0.31 -2.10 27.70
C PHE A 5 0.23 -3.60 27.37
N CYS A 6 1.33 -4.21 26.90
CA CYS A 6 1.40 -5.64 26.64
C CYS A 6 1.27 -6.50 27.91
N ARG A 7 1.65 -5.96 29.07
CA ARG A 7 1.53 -6.62 30.40
C ARG A 7 0.21 -6.27 31.12
N GLY A 8 -0.67 -5.49 30.50
CA GLY A 8 -1.93 -5.05 31.11
C GLY A 8 -1.76 -4.03 32.24
N GLN A 9 -0.60 -3.37 32.30
CA GLN A 9 -0.31 -2.28 33.23
C GLN A 9 -0.53 -0.94 32.51
N ASP A 10 -1.14 0.03 33.20
CA ASP A 10 -1.52 1.33 32.61
C ASP A 10 -0.96 2.54 33.40
N ALA A 11 0.03 2.32 34.25
CA ALA A 11 0.62 3.36 35.12
C ALA A 11 1.19 4.54 34.32
N LEU A 12 2.06 4.29 33.33
CA LEU A 12 2.62 5.35 32.48
C LEU A 12 1.57 6.01 31.59
N LEU A 13 0.50 5.30 31.24
CA LEU A 13 -0.60 5.86 30.44
C LEU A 13 -1.44 6.83 31.28
N ARG A 14 -1.68 6.50 32.56
CA ARG A 14 -2.38 7.40 33.49
C ARG A 14 -1.56 8.64 33.81
N GLU A 15 -0.26 8.48 33.98
CA GLU A 15 0.67 9.59 34.20
C GLU A 15 0.70 10.52 32.97
N PHE A 16 0.78 9.96 31.77
CA PHE A 16 0.68 10.72 30.51
C PHE A 16 -0.63 11.50 30.39
N VAL A 17 -1.76 10.92 30.79
CA VAL A 17 -3.07 11.60 30.80
C VAL A 17 -3.14 12.68 31.90
N GLN A 18 -2.49 12.47 33.04
CA GLN A 18 -2.41 13.45 34.13
C GLN A 18 -1.53 14.65 33.80
N CYS A 19 -0.51 14.50 32.96
CA CYS A 19 0.32 15.61 32.47
C CYS A 19 -0.46 16.66 31.66
N GLY A 20 -1.70 16.36 31.23
CA GLY A 20 -2.62 17.35 30.65
C GLY A 20 -2.04 18.06 29.43
N SER A 21 -1.76 19.36 29.58
CA SER A 21 -1.22 20.25 28.52
C SER A 21 0.30 20.44 28.58
N GLU A 22 1.01 19.70 29.43
CA GLU A 22 2.47 19.76 29.46
C GLU A 22 3.08 19.18 28.18
N LEU A 23 4.21 19.76 27.77
CA LEU A 23 4.84 19.47 26.48
C LEU A 23 5.59 18.13 26.57
N ILE A 24 4.94 17.05 26.16
CA ILE A 24 5.52 15.70 26.20
C ILE A 24 6.26 15.43 24.89
N THR A 25 7.58 15.21 24.99
CA THR A 25 8.39 14.81 23.85
C THR A 25 8.39 13.28 23.74
N VAL A 26 7.68 12.76 22.75
CA VAL A 26 7.67 11.33 22.44
C VAL A 26 8.77 11.05 21.41
N VAL A 27 9.87 10.45 21.86
CA VAL A 27 10.96 10.01 20.96
C VAL A 27 10.63 8.61 20.45
N PRO A 28 10.37 8.43 19.13
CA PRO A 28 10.17 7.10 18.58
C PRO A 28 11.47 6.33 18.65
N VAL A 29 11.46 5.20 19.36
CA VAL A 29 12.61 4.30 19.42
C VAL A 29 12.44 3.24 18.33
N ASP A 30 13.43 3.13 17.45
CA ASP A 30 13.50 2.04 16.49
C ASP A 30 13.85 0.74 17.22
N ILE A 31 12.85 -0.14 17.36
CA ILE A 31 12.97 -1.44 18.02
C ILE A 31 14.00 -2.33 17.30
N GLN A 32 14.18 -2.16 15.98
CA GLN A 32 15.19 -2.90 15.23
C GLN A 32 16.60 -2.41 15.57
N ALA A 33 16.79 -1.10 15.80
CA ALA A 33 18.06 -0.54 16.23
C ALA A 33 18.48 -0.99 17.64
N LEU A 34 17.52 -1.16 18.56
CA LEU A 34 17.79 -1.68 19.91
C LEU A 34 18.28 -3.14 19.91
N SER A 35 17.81 -3.95 18.96
CA SER A 35 18.23 -5.35 18.83
C SER A 35 19.63 -5.53 18.22
N LEU A 36 20.18 -4.46 17.66
CA LEU A 36 21.50 -4.41 17.02
C LEU A 36 22.56 -3.68 17.87
N ALA A 37 22.15 -3.11 19.02
CA ALA A 37 23.09 -2.50 19.95
C ALA A 37 24.00 -3.59 20.56
N PRO A 38 25.33 -3.44 20.50
CA PRO A 38 26.25 -4.36 21.15
C PRO A 38 25.92 -4.41 22.64
N LEU A 39 25.67 -5.62 23.17
CA LEU A 39 25.55 -5.79 24.61
C LEU A 39 26.84 -5.29 25.28
N PRO A 40 26.74 -4.52 26.38
CA PRO A 40 27.92 -4.13 27.13
C PRO A 40 28.69 -5.40 27.52
N PRO A 41 30.03 -5.38 27.46
CA PRO A 41 30.83 -6.54 27.80
C PRO A 41 30.48 -6.98 29.23
N PRO A 42 30.30 -8.30 29.46
CA PRO A 42 29.98 -8.80 30.78
C PRO A 42 31.07 -8.36 31.77
N PRO A 43 30.68 -7.93 33.00
CA PRO A 43 31.64 -7.57 34.01
C PRO A 43 32.56 -8.76 34.26
N LEU A 44 33.88 -8.51 34.19
CA LEU A 44 34.92 -9.49 34.49
C LEU A 44 34.70 -9.99 35.92
N MET A 45 34.19 -11.22 36.04
CA MET A 45 34.08 -11.89 37.32
C MET A 45 35.47 -12.27 37.82
N VAL A 46 35.90 -11.61 38.89
CA VAL A 46 37.03 -12.05 39.70
C VAL A 46 36.64 -13.36 40.39
N PRO A 47 37.47 -14.42 40.33
CA PRO A 47 37.14 -15.70 40.95
C PRO A 47 37.27 -15.60 42.48
N GLY A 48 36.17 -15.82 43.18
CA GLY A 48 36.09 -16.03 44.63
C GLY A 48 35.30 -17.31 44.93
N PRO A 49 35.57 -18.00 46.04
CA PRO A 49 35.55 -19.45 46.11
C PRO A 49 34.15 -20.07 46.31
N VAL A 50 34.09 -21.29 45.79
CA VAL A 50 33.12 -22.38 45.96
C VAL A 50 32.38 -22.37 47.30
N GLU A 51 31.05 -22.43 47.23
CA GLU A 51 30.25 -23.14 48.24
C GLU A 51 29.14 -23.94 47.56
N MET A 52 29.15 -25.24 47.82
CA MET A 52 28.21 -26.24 47.35
C MET A 52 26.91 -26.14 48.15
N HIS A 53 25.75 -26.15 47.48
CA HIS A 53 24.56 -26.80 48.04
C HIS A 53 23.67 -27.37 46.92
N ALA A 54 23.23 -28.60 47.18
CA ALA A 54 22.56 -29.52 46.28
C ALA A 54 21.03 -29.41 46.33
N THR A 55 20.39 -30.22 45.46
CA THR A 55 18.99 -30.72 45.48
C THR A 55 17.90 -29.68 45.13
N GLU A 56 16.86 -29.94 44.35
CA GLU A 56 16.19 -31.19 43.96
C GLU A 56 15.25 -30.97 42.74
N GLU A 57 14.90 -32.07 42.06
CA GLU A 57 13.93 -32.17 40.96
C GLU A 57 12.48 -31.87 41.41
N THR A 58 11.55 -31.61 40.47
CA THR A 58 10.18 -32.19 40.44
C THR A 58 9.27 -31.60 39.33
N THR A 59 8.97 -32.47 38.36
CA THR A 59 7.76 -32.69 37.53
C THR A 59 6.72 -31.60 37.16
N ARG A 60 6.47 -31.53 35.84
CA ARG A 60 5.21 -31.80 35.10
C ARG A 60 3.88 -31.28 35.68
N SER A 61 3.16 -30.41 34.96
CA SER A 61 1.81 -30.74 34.49
C SER A 61 1.22 -29.78 33.44
N GLU A 62 0.31 -30.38 32.70
CA GLU A 62 -0.40 -30.02 31.47
C GLU A 62 -1.82 -29.58 31.84
N VAL A 63 -2.32 -28.44 31.33
CA VAL A 63 -3.76 -28.10 31.35
C VAL A 63 -4.15 -27.33 30.09
N ALA A 64 -5.18 -27.85 29.42
CA ALA A 64 -5.83 -27.34 28.22
C ALA A 64 -6.75 -26.12 28.49
N PRO A 65 -7.19 -25.37 27.44
CA PRO A 65 -7.88 -24.09 27.59
C PRO A 65 -9.42 -24.21 27.64
N PRO A 66 -10.14 -23.24 28.26
CA PRO A 66 -11.60 -23.19 28.20
C PRO A 66 -12.13 -22.33 27.03
N PRO A 67 -13.39 -22.56 26.59
CA PRO A 67 -14.00 -21.89 25.44
C PRO A 67 -14.69 -20.58 25.85
N THR A 68 -14.71 -19.59 24.96
CA THR A 68 -15.49 -18.35 25.16
C THR A 68 -16.61 -18.22 24.14
N LEU A 69 -17.80 -18.01 24.72
CA LEU A 69 -19.11 -18.00 24.11
C LEU A 69 -19.39 -16.71 23.33
N SER A 70 -20.06 -16.92 22.20
CA SER A 70 -20.83 -15.97 21.39
C SER A 70 -21.82 -15.16 22.23
N THR A 71 -21.91 -13.86 21.99
CA THR A 71 -23.08 -13.04 22.35
C THR A 71 -23.50 -12.18 21.16
N GLN A 72 -24.52 -12.64 20.45
CA GLN A 72 -25.29 -11.84 19.50
C GLN A 72 -26.17 -10.85 20.27
N ARG A 73 -26.04 -9.56 19.97
CA ARG A 73 -27.02 -8.54 20.34
C ARG A 73 -27.60 -7.95 19.06
N LYS A 74 -28.83 -8.37 18.75
CA LYS A 74 -29.75 -7.72 17.80
C LYS A 74 -30.51 -6.63 18.54
N ARG A 75 -30.74 -5.47 17.90
CA ARG A 75 -31.96 -4.65 17.99
C ARG A 75 -31.89 -3.45 17.00
N PRO A 76 -33.04 -2.82 16.67
CA PRO A 76 -33.47 -2.39 15.33
C PRO A 76 -33.05 -0.93 15.04
N GLY A 77 -33.10 -0.38 13.83
CA GLY A 77 -33.98 -0.65 12.70
C GLY A 77 -35.11 0.38 12.67
N GLU A 78 -34.81 1.63 12.32
CA GLU A 78 -35.79 2.67 11.98
C GLU A 78 -35.34 3.42 10.72
N SER A 79 -36.30 3.49 9.80
CA SER A 79 -36.36 4.18 8.53
C SER A 79 -37.06 5.53 8.71
N GLU A 80 -36.65 6.57 7.97
CA GLU A 80 -37.54 7.23 7.01
C GLU A 80 -36.87 8.38 6.24
N GLN A 81 -37.25 8.44 4.97
CA GLN A 81 -36.90 9.41 3.96
C GLN A 81 -37.70 10.72 4.16
N ARG A 82 -37.12 11.86 3.73
CA ARG A 82 -37.90 12.89 3.04
C ARG A 82 -37.02 13.73 2.11
N TYR A 83 -37.28 13.61 0.81
CA TYR A 83 -36.98 14.60 -0.22
C TYR A 83 -37.98 15.77 -0.10
N VAL A 84 -37.60 16.99 -0.50
CA VAL A 84 -38.27 17.81 -1.53
C VAL A 84 -37.41 19.06 -1.83
N ASN A 85 -37.33 19.37 -3.13
CA ASN A 85 -36.74 20.51 -3.84
C ASN A 85 -37.14 21.91 -3.34
N GLY A 86 -36.32 22.89 -3.76
CA GLY A 86 -36.72 24.29 -3.93
C GLY A 86 -35.68 25.01 -4.78
N GLU A 87 -36.00 25.21 -6.06
CA GLU A 87 -35.32 26.07 -7.03
C GLU A 87 -35.61 27.55 -6.71
N GLU A 88 -34.68 28.46 -7.02
CA GLU A 88 -35.01 29.80 -7.53
C GLU A 88 -33.79 30.46 -8.21
N GLU A 89 -34.00 30.87 -9.45
CA GLU A 89 -33.18 31.74 -10.31
C GLU A 89 -33.18 33.19 -9.81
N VAL A 90 -32.11 33.96 -10.07
CA VAL A 90 -32.20 35.37 -10.53
C VAL A 90 -30.96 35.74 -11.37
N ASP A 91 -31.24 36.33 -12.54
CA ASP A 91 -30.37 37.02 -13.52
C ASP A 91 -29.48 38.15 -12.93
N ASP A 92 -28.40 38.54 -13.63
CA ASP A 92 -28.26 39.89 -14.21
C ASP A 92 -26.97 40.04 -15.05
N ASP A 93 -27.13 40.79 -16.14
CA ASP A 93 -26.21 41.10 -17.24
C ASP A 93 -24.95 41.91 -16.82
N THR A 94 -23.91 41.90 -17.66
CA THR A 94 -23.40 43.13 -18.32
C THR A 94 -22.18 42.82 -19.22
N ILE A 95 -22.34 43.16 -20.49
CA ILE A 95 -21.34 43.20 -21.57
C ILE A 95 -20.47 44.46 -21.46
N GLY A 96 -19.18 44.37 -21.76
CA GLY A 96 -18.29 45.52 -21.95
C GLY A 96 -17.01 45.18 -22.73
N ASP A 97 -16.80 45.89 -23.83
CA ASP A 97 -15.96 45.58 -24.99
C ASP A 97 -14.57 46.28 -24.97
N ARG A 98 -13.67 45.82 -25.84
CA ARG A 98 -12.58 46.54 -26.56
C ARG A 98 -11.20 46.87 -25.93
N THR A 99 -10.21 46.11 -26.46
CA THR A 99 -8.96 46.53 -27.15
C THR A 99 -7.80 47.20 -26.40
N ARG A 100 -6.58 46.61 -26.50
CA ARG A 100 -5.45 47.12 -27.31
C ARG A 100 -4.26 46.16 -27.37
N LYS A 101 -3.36 46.42 -28.33
CA LYS A 101 -2.37 45.56 -28.98
C LYS A 101 -0.94 46.06 -28.69
N ARG A 102 0.01 45.10 -28.57
CA ARG A 102 1.49 45.16 -28.77
C ARG A 102 2.40 45.84 -27.73
N ALA A 103 3.35 45.07 -27.18
CA ALA A 103 4.79 45.02 -27.54
C ALA A 103 5.52 43.99 -26.63
N ARG A 104 6.06 42.88 -27.17
CA ARG A 104 7.50 42.59 -27.45
C ARG A 104 8.41 42.36 -26.22
N ALA A 105 8.57 41.08 -25.89
CA ALA A 105 9.82 40.32 -25.67
C ALA A 105 11.00 41.01 -24.98
N VAL A 106 11.23 40.68 -23.70
CA VAL A 106 12.49 40.23 -23.09
C VAL A 106 12.12 39.48 -21.80
N SER A 107 12.65 38.26 -21.59
CA SER A 107 12.83 37.56 -20.30
C SER A 107 12.16 36.16 -20.16
N ASP A 108 12.50 35.24 -21.06
CA ASP A 108 12.08 33.81 -21.02
C ASP A 108 12.64 33.00 -19.82
N ASN A 109 13.29 33.61 -18.82
CA ASN A 109 13.78 32.90 -17.63
C ASN A 109 13.06 33.27 -16.32
N ALA A 110 12.24 34.33 -16.33
CA ALA A 110 11.49 34.76 -15.13
C ALA A 110 10.09 34.14 -15.07
N ASP A 111 9.55 33.74 -16.23
CA ASP A 111 8.22 33.15 -16.34
C ASP A 111 8.19 31.71 -15.80
N ASP A 112 9.27 30.94 -15.99
CA ASP A 112 9.39 29.57 -15.45
C ASP A 112 9.51 29.55 -13.91
N GLU A 113 10.25 30.50 -13.32
CA GLU A 113 10.34 30.64 -11.85
C GLU A 113 9.03 31.15 -11.25
N ALA A 114 8.37 32.12 -11.91
CA ALA A 114 7.07 32.63 -11.46
C ALA A 114 5.95 31.58 -11.58
N GLU A 115 5.97 30.73 -12.62
CA GLU A 115 5.02 29.63 -12.78
C GLU A 115 5.27 28.51 -11.75
N ALA A 116 6.54 28.18 -11.48
CA ALA A 116 6.91 27.23 -10.45
C ALA A 116 6.56 27.73 -9.03
N GLU A 117 6.77 29.01 -8.74
CA GLU A 117 6.44 29.65 -7.46
C GLU A 117 4.92 29.79 -7.29
N ALA A 118 4.19 30.16 -8.34
CA ALA A 118 2.72 30.18 -8.35
C ALA A 118 2.13 28.77 -8.16
N ALA A 119 2.73 27.74 -8.77
CA ALA A 119 2.36 26.35 -8.56
C ALA A 119 2.64 25.90 -7.12
N ALA A 120 3.79 26.29 -6.54
CA ALA A 120 4.13 25.98 -5.15
C ALA A 120 3.15 26.64 -4.15
N ILE A 121 2.82 27.92 -4.35
CA ILE A 121 1.83 28.65 -3.52
C ILE A 121 0.43 28.03 -3.66
N SER A 122 0.04 27.61 -4.87
CA SER A 122 -1.24 26.93 -5.09
C SER A 122 -1.29 25.55 -4.41
N VAL A 123 -0.18 24.82 -4.38
CA VAL A 123 -0.06 23.54 -3.68
C VAL A 123 -0.12 23.74 -2.16
N GLU A 124 0.60 24.72 -1.61
CA GLU A 124 0.54 25.05 -0.17
C GLU A 124 -0.87 25.46 0.25
N ARG A 125 -1.55 26.29 -0.55
CA ARG A 125 -2.93 26.70 -0.28
C ARG A 125 -3.89 25.50 -0.33
N ALA A 126 -3.73 24.60 -1.29
CA ALA A 126 -4.53 23.37 -1.39
C ALA A 126 -4.27 22.42 -0.21
N ILE A 127 -3.03 22.31 0.28
CA ILE A 127 -2.69 21.56 1.50
C ILE A 127 -3.38 22.19 2.72
N HIS A 128 -3.35 23.53 2.83
CA HIS A 128 -3.94 24.26 3.94
C HIS A 128 -5.48 24.19 3.96
N THR A 129 -6.13 24.22 2.80
CA THR A 129 -7.59 23.99 2.67
C THR A 129 -7.96 22.55 2.99
N THR A 130 -7.12 21.57 2.61
CA THR A 130 -7.39 20.16 2.90
C THR A 130 -7.21 19.83 4.38
N LEU A 131 -6.30 20.51 5.08
CA LEU A 131 -6.14 20.41 6.54
C LEU A 131 -7.41 20.86 7.30
N LEU A 132 -8.16 21.82 6.75
CA LEU A 132 -9.42 22.33 7.31
C LEU A 132 -10.63 21.45 7.00
N LEU A 133 -10.55 20.56 6.02
CA LEU A 133 -11.63 19.61 5.73
C LEU A 133 -11.67 18.53 6.80
N SER A 134 -12.90 18.19 7.22
CA SER A 134 -13.14 17.03 8.08
C SER A 134 -12.60 15.77 7.42
N ASP A 135 -11.97 14.95 8.24
CA ASP A 135 -11.52 13.60 7.95
C ASP A 135 -12.60 12.74 7.26
N ASP A 136 -13.87 12.92 7.65
CA ASP A 136 -14.99 12.19 7.06
C ASP A 136 -15.36 12.72 5.68
N HIS A 137 -15.23 14.03 5.45
CA HIS A 137 -15.45 14.62 4.14
C HIS A 137 -14.41 14.13 3.13
N VAL A 138 -13.12 14.16 3.48
CA VAL A 138 -12.04 13.65 2.62
C VAL A 138 -12.29 12.19 2.22
N ARG A 139 -12.66 11.34 3.19
CA ARG A 139 -12.97 9.93 2.92
C ARG A 139 -14.20 9.77 2.03
N ALA A 140 -15.26 10.53 2.26
CA ALA A 140 -16.48 10.48 1.46
C ALA A 140 -16.20 10.84 -0.01
N SER A 141 -15.48 11.94 -0.26
CA SER A 141 -15.13 12.38 -1.61
C SER A 141 -14.24 11.36 -2.34
N ILE A 142 -13.27 10.76 -1.64
CA ILE A 142 -12.45 9.68 -2.22
C ILE A 142 -13.35 8.50 -2.59
N MET A 143 -14.23 8.06 -1.69
CA MET A 143 -15.11 6.90 -1.94
C MET A 143 -16.10 7.14 -3.08
N GLU A 144 -16.64 8.34 -3.22
CA GLU A 144 -17.55 8.71 -4.30
C GLU A 144 -16.85 8.70 -5.65
N ASN A 145 -15.70 9.38 -5.75
CA ASN A 145 -14.89 9.36 -6.97
C ASN A 145 -14.47 7.93 -7.34
N PHE A 146 -14.08 7.14 -6.34
CA PHE A 146 -13.68 5.76 -6.52
C PHE A 146 -14.79 4.89 -7.12
N LYS A 147 -16.02 5.01 -6.63
CA LYS A 147 -17.19 4.30 -7.17
C LYS A 147 -17.44 4.66 -8.63
N ARG A 148 -17.42 5.96 -8.94
CA ARG A 148 -17.60 6.46 -10.32
C ARG A 148 -16.54 5.91 -11.28
N VAL A 149 -15.31 5.74 -10.81
CA VAL A 149 -14.23 5.14 -11.60
C VAL A 149 -14.44 3.62 -11.74
N GLU A 150 -14.80 2.91 -10.65
CA GLU A 150 -15.09 1.47 -10.69
C GLU A 150 -16.22 1.11 -11.67
N GLU A 151 -17.26 1.93 -11.76
CA GLU A 151 -18.40 1.73 -12.68
C GLU A 151 -17.98 1.69 -14.15
N LYS A 152 -16.87 2.34 -14.51
CA LYS A 152 -16.31 2.31 -15.87
C LYS A 152 -15.49 1.05 -16.16
N GLU A 153 -15.31 0.18 -15.17
CA GLU A 153 -14.52 -1.05 -15.24
C GLU A 153 -13.13 -0.84 -15.87
N PRO A 154 -12.32 0.13 -15.39
CA PRO A 154 -11.07 0.56 -16.04
C PRO A 154 -10.07 -0.59 -16.21
N TRP A 155 -10.14 -1.61 -15.35
CA TRP A 155 -9.29 -2.78 -15.45
C TRP A 155 -9.45 -3.56 -16.77
N LYS A 156 -10.63 -3.52 -17.40
CA LYS A 156 -10.86 -4.17 -18.71
C LYS A 156 -10.03 -3.53 -19.82
N GLN A 157 -9.84 -2.21 -19.74
CA GLN A 157 -9.04 -1.47 -20.69
C GLN A 157 -7.55 -1.49 -20.31
N ALA A 158 -7.22 -1.16 -19.07
CA ALA A 158 -5.84 -1.04 -18.59
C ALA A 158 -5.09 -2.38 -18.59
N PHE A 159 -5.79 -3.50 -18.38
CA PHE A 159 -5.20 -4.85 -18.34
C PHE A 159 -5.75 -5.76 -19.44
N ASN A 160 -6.10 -5.20 -20.61
CA ASN A 160 -6.52 -6.00 -21.75
C ASN A 160 -5.39 -6.96 -22.17
N PRO A 161 -5.57 -8.29 -22.01
CA PRO A 161 -4.51 -9.29 -22.21
C PRO A 161 -3.92 -9.29 -23.63
N ASP A 162 -4.70 -8.89 -24.63
CA ASP A 162 -4.24 -8.87 -26.02
C ASP A 162 -3.15 -7.81 -26.23
N ASN A 163 -3.26 -6.69 -25.50
CA ASN A 163 -2.33 -5.56 -25.54
C ASN A 163 -1.15 -5.70 -24.57
N LEU A 164 -1.11 -6.74 -23.74
CA LEU A 164 -0.06 -6.92 -22.74
C LEU A 164 1.19 -7.60 -23.31
N SER A 165 2.36 -6.99 -23.06
CA SER A 165 3.65 -7.58 -23.42
C SER A 165 3.92 -8.83 -22.59
N MET A 166 4.37 -9.92 -23.21
CA MET A 166 4.66 -11.17 -22.48
C MET A 166 6.17 -11.30 -22.29
N PRO A 167 6.66 -11.74 -21.11
CA PRO A 167 8.09 -11.86 -20.86
C PRO A 167 8.74 -13.03 -21.60
N PHE A 168 7.95 -13.85 -22.29
CA PHE A 168 8.35 -14.99 -23.12
C PHE A 168 7.60 -14.98 -24.46
N SER A 169 8.13 -15.69 -25.46
CA SER A 169 7.52 -15.76 -26.80
C SER A 169 6.19 -16.53 -26.79
N ARG A 170 5.12 -15.86 -27.21
CA ARG A 170 3.77 -16.46 -27.36
C ARG A 170 3.78 -17.66 -28.31
N ALA A 171 4.53 -17.59 -29.42
CA ALA A 171 4.62 -18.66 -30.41
C ALA A 171 5.36 -19.90 -29.89
N LYS A 172 6.42 -19.71 -29.08
CA LYS A 172 7.21 -20.83 -28.53
C LYS A 172 6.56 -21.46 -27.29
N HIS A 173 5.76 -20.70 -26.56
CA HIS A 173 5.16 -21.12 -25.28
C HIS A 173 3.67 -20.76 -25.21
N PRO A 174 2.83 -21.36 -26.09
CA PRO A 174 1.41 -21.03 -26.17
C PRO A 174 0.66 -21.34 -24.87
N GLU A 175 1.02 -22.42 -24.17
CA GLU A 175 0.40 -22.79 -22.89
C GLU A 175 0.64 -21.75 -21.79
N LEU A 176 1.87 -21.25 -21.66
CA LEU A 176 2.20 -20.20 -20.69
C LEU A 176 1.54 -18.87 -21.05
N ALA A 177 1.45 -18.56 -22.34
CA ALA A 177 0.75 -17.37 -22.82
C ALA A 177 -0.75 -17.46 -22.53
N ALA A 178 -1.36 -18.64 -22.72
CA ALA A 178 -2.75 -18.90 -22.41
C ALA A 178 -3.03 -18.78 -20.89
N ALA A 179 -2.19 -19.37 -20.05
CA ALA A 179 -2.33 -19.28 -18.59
C ALA A 179 -2.24 -17.83 -18.09
N LEU A 180 -1.33 -17.02 -18.66
CA LEU A 180 -1.19 -15.62 -18.31
C LEU A 180 -2.35 -14.77 -18.84
N LYS A 181 -2.85 -15.06 -20.05
CA LYS A 181 -4.06 -14.43 -20.60
C LYS A 181 -5.29 -14.72 -19.73
N GLU A 182 -5.52 -15.99 -19.40
CA GLU A 182 -6.63 -16.42 -18.52
C GLU A 182 -6.56 -15.74 -17.15
N PHE A 183 -5.36 -15.59 -16.60
CA PHE A 183 -5.16 -14.86 -15.35
C PHE A 183 -5.67 -13.41 -15.46
N TRP A 184 -5.27 -12.67 -16.50
CA TRP A 184 -5.68 -11.27 -16.68
C TRP A 184 -7.18 -11.13 -16.95
N GLU A 185 -7.77 -12.02 -17.74
CA GLU A 185 -9.23 -12.04 -17.99
C GLU A 185 -10.02 -12.20 -16.70
N LYS A 186 -9.57 -13.08 -15.79
CA LYS A 186 -10.29 -13.41 -14.56
C LYS A 186 -9.96 -12.49 -13.38
N HIS A 187 -8.76 -11.90 -13.35
CA HIS A 187 -8.23 -11.26 -12.15
C HIS A 187 -7.76 -9.82 -12.33
N SER A 188 -7.90 -9.23 -13.52
CA SER A 188 -7.55 -7.82 -13.78
C SER A 188 -8.16 -6.84 -12.78
N GLN A 189 -9.43 -7.00 -12.42
CA GLN A 189 -10.09 -6.19 -11.39
C GLN A 189 -9.34 -6.24 -10.05
N ALA A 190 -8.99 -7.45 -9.59
CA ALA A 190 -8.31 -7.64 -8.32
C ALA A 190 -6.90 -7.04 -8.31
N VAL A 191 -6.22 -7.06 -9.46
CA VAL A 191 -4.89 -6.44 -9.63
C VAL A 191 -5.00 -4.92 -9.61
N TRP A 192 -6.00 -4.36 -10.30
CA TRP A 192 -6.27 -2.92 -10.28
C TRP A 192 -6.62 -2.43 -8.87
N GLU A 193 -7.56 -3.11 -8.20
CA GLU A 193 -7.98 -2.81 -6.82
C GLU A 193 -6.83 -2.85 -5.81
N ARG A 194 -5.72 -3.53 -6.12
CA ARG A 194 -4.58 -3.67 -5.21
C ARG A 194 -3.71 -2.42 -5.18
N LYS A 195 -3.72 -1.58 -6.22
CA LYS A 195 -2.81 -0.43 -6.35
C LYS A 195 -3.06 0.66 -5.32
N PHE A 196 -4.26 0.71 -4.78
CA PHE A 196 -4.61 1.63 -3.73
C PHE A 196 -5.47 0.93 -2.68
N TRP A 197 -5.32 1.39 -1.44
CA TRP A 197 -6.40 1.26 -0.48
C TRP A 197 -7.27 2.49 -0.66
N ALA A 198 -8.47 2.27 -1.21
CA ALA A 198 -9.58 3.15 -0.84
C ALA A 198 -9.62 3.27 0.70
N PRO A 199 -10.17 4.35 1.29
CA PRO A 199 -10.29 4.54 2.75
C PRO A 199 -11.26 3.54 3.40
N LEU A 200 -11.23 2.29 2.93
CA LEU A 200 -11.90 1.13 3.41
C LEU A 200 -11.19 0.69 4.69
N SER A 201 -11.61 1.23 5.83
CA SER A 201 -11.25 0.61 7.09
C SER A 201 -12.12 -0.63 7.32
N ARG A 202 -11.54 -1.66 7.93
CA ARG A 202 -12.32 -2.84 8.36
C ARG A 202 -13.46 -2.45 9.30
N SER A 203 -13.31 -1.36 10.05
CA SER A 203 -14.33 -0.83 10.98
C SER A 203 -15.48 -0.12 10.28
N ARG A 204 -15.25 0.57 9.16
CA ARG A 204 -16.27 1.40 8.49
C ARG A 204 -16.89 0.71 7.27
N THR A 205 -16.14 -0.15 6.59
CA THR A 205 -16.56 -0.80 5.33
C THR A 205 -16.21 -2.29 5.32
N HIS A 206 -16.59 -3.00 6.38
CA HIS A 206 -16.19 -4.39 6.61
C HIS A 206 -16.46 -5.32 5.41
N SER A 207 -17.67 -5.27 4.85
CA SER A 207 -18.10 -6.15 3.75
C SER A 207 -17.26 -5.91 2.49
N LEU A 208 -17.20 -4.65 2.02
CA LEU A 208 -16.43 -4.27 0.83
C LEU A 208 -14.94 -4.59 0.98
N HIS A 209 -14.36 -4.26 2.15
CA HIS A 209 -12.98 -4.57 2.46
C HIS A 209 -12.71 -6.09 2.39
N THR A 210 -13.59 -6.90 2.98
CA THR A 210 -13.46 -8.36 2.97
C THR A 210 -13.58 -8.96 1.58
N HIS A 211 -14.55 -8.50 0.78
CA HIS A 211 -14.73 -8.95 -0.60
C HIS A 211 -13.51 -8.63 -1.49
N ARG A 212 -12.98 -7.40 -1.42
CA ARG A 212 -11.76 -7.02 -2.15
C ARG A 212 -10.56 -7.87 -1.74
N ARG A 213 -10.36 -8.05 -0.43
CA ARG A 213 -9.27 -8.90 0.07
C ARG A 213 -9.40 -10.35 -0.38
N GLY A 214 -10.63 -10.86 -0.43
CA GLY A 214 -10.93 -12.18 -0.99
C GLY A 214 -10.53 -12.27 -2.46
N ARG A 215 -10.91 -11.30 -3.31
CA ARG A 215 -10.51 -11.24 -4.73
C ARG A 215 -8.99 -11.17 -4.90
N GLN A 216 -8.32 -10.29 -4.18
CA GLN A 216 -6.87 -10.13 -4.22
C GLN A 216 -6.13 -11.41 -3.81
N SER A 217 -6.61 -12.09 -2.76
CA SER A 217 -6.05 -13.37 -2.31
C SER A 217 -6.24 -14.46 -3.37
N LYS A 218 -7.42 -14.54 -4.00
CA LYS A 218 -7.68 -15.47 -5.11
C LYS A 218 -6.76 -15.22 -6.30
N ALA A 219 -6.61 -13.95 -6.71
CA ALA A 219 -5.71 -13.56 -7.80
C ALA A 219 -4.25 -13.94 -7.48
N GLN A 220 -3.77 -13.59 -6.28
CA GLN A 220 -2.42 -13.96 -5.84
C GLN A 220 -2.19 -15.48 -5.92
N ASN A 221 -3.10 -16.27 -5.33
CA ASN A 221 -2.98 -17.74 -5.35
C ASN A 221 -3.04 -18.31 -6.78
N ALA A 222 -3.90 -17.77 -7.65
CA ALA A 222 -4.00 -18.18 -9.03
C ALA A 222 -2.69 -17.91 -9.80
N PHE A 223 -2.11 -16.71 -9.64
CA PHE A 223 -0.85 -16.37 -10.28
C PHE A 223 0.30 -17.24 -9.79
N GLU A 224 0.41 -17.45 -8.47
CA GLU A 224 1.43 -18.30 -7.86
C GLU A 224 1.38 -19.74 -8.39
N ARG A 225 0.18 -20.32 -8.45
CA ARG A 225 0.00 -21.73 -8.81
C ARG A 225 0.05 -21.98 -10.32
N ASN A 226 -0.59 -21.11 -11.10
CA ASN A 226 -0.84 -21.36 -12.51
C ASN A 226 0.18 -20.68 -13.42
N VAL A 227 0.78 -19.57 -12.98
CA VAL A 227 1.74 -18.81 -13.79
C VAL A 227 3.16 -19.00 -13.26
N LEU A 228 3.44 -18.61 -12.02
CA LEU A 228 4.81 -18.60 -11.47
C LEU A 228 5.44 -20.00 -11.48
N LEU A 229 4.74 -21.00 -10.96
CA LEU A 229 5.23 -22.38 -10.97
C LEU A 229 5.37 -22.94 -12.40
N ALA A 230 4.47 -22.61 -13.32
CA ALA A 230 4.53 -23.10 -14.70
C ALA A 230 5.73 -22.51 -15.44
N VAL A 231 5.96 -21.21 -15.29
CA VAL A 231 7.12 -20.49 -15.83
C VAL A 231 8.42 -21.04 -15.25
N TYR A 232 8.48 -21.23 -13.92
CA TYR A 232 9.65 -21.82 -13.27
C TYR A 232 9.94 -23.24 -13.77
N LYS A 233 8.92 -24.11 -13.88
CA LYS A 233 9.11 -25.46 -14.41
C LYS A 233 9.65 -25.47 -15.84
N LYS A 234 9.30 -24.45 -16.65
CA LYS A 234 9.72 -24.38 -18.05
C LYS A 234 11.10 -23.75 -18.26
N PHE A 235 11.43 -22.70 -17.51
CA PHE A 235 12.63 -21.89 -17.74
C PHE A 235 13.63 -21.89 -16.58
N GLY A 236 13.26 -22.44 -15.42
CA GLY A 236 14.07 -22.41 -14.20
C GLY A 236 14.17 -21.02 -13.56
N ALA A 237 15.00 -20.91 -12.53
CA ALA A 237 15.19 -19.66 -11.79
C ALA A 237 15.87 -18.56 -12.63
N GLY A 238 16.69 -18.93 -13.62
CA GLY A 238 17.43 -17.99 -14.48
C GLY A 238 16.51 -17.02 -15.24
N PHE A 239 15.28 -17.44 -15.57
CA PHE A 239 14.28 -16.56 -16.16
C PHE A 239 13.95 -15.35 -15.29
N PHE A 240 13.72 -15.57 -13.99
CA PHE A 240 13.40 -14.49 -13.06
C PHE A 240 14.59 -13.57 -12.82
N VAL A 241 15.82 -14.12 -12.81
CA VAL A 241 17.05 -13.32 -12.73
C VAL A 241 17.15 -12.38 -13.93
N GLN A 242 16.90 -12.87 -15.15
CA GLN A 242 16.90 -12.04 -16.36
C GLN A 242 15.76 -11.02 -16.38
N LEU A 243 14.58 -11.41 -15.90
CA LEU A 243 13.43 -10.52 -15.84
C LEU A 243 13.63 -9.39 -14.81
N ASP A 244 14.30 -9.67 -13.70
CA ASP A 244 14.68 -8.68 -12.69
C ASP A 244 15.73 -7.67 -13.18
N LYS A 245 16.52 -8.02 -14.20
CA LYS A 245 17.56 -7.15 -14.78
C LYS A 245 17.03 -6.14 -15.80
N ARG A 246 15.77 -6.26 -16.24
CA ARG A 246 15.21 -5.35 -17.24
C ARG A 246 14.98 -3.97 -16.63
N ASP A 247 15.42 -2.93 -17.32
CA ASP A 247 15.23 -1.54 -16.88
C ASP A 247 13.75 -1.16 -16.79
N THR A 248 12.93 -1.71 -17.71
CA THR A 248 11.49 -1.50 -17.75
C THR A 248 10.74 -2.77 -17.36
N PRO A 249 9.84 -2.72 -16.36
CA PRO A 249 8.98 -3.85 -16.03
C PRO A 249 8.11 -4.29 -17.22
N GLU A 250 7.94 -5.60 -17.37
CA GLU A 250 7.11 -6.16 -18.43
C GLU A 250 5.63 -5.95 -18.13
N SER A 251 4.93 -5.23 -18.99
CA SER A 251 3.53 -4.91 -18.75
C SER A 251 2.69 -6.18 -18.54
N GLY A 252 2.80 -7.26 -19.30
CA GLY A 252 1.99 -8.46 -19.03
C GLY A 252 2.36 -9.24 -17.78
N TRP A 253 3.45 -8.87 -17.08
CA TRP A 253 3.81 -9.51 -15.84
C TRP A 253 3.13 -8.86 -14.63
N TYR A 254 2.61 -9.68 -13.74
CA TYR A 254 1.99 -9.21 -12.50
C TYR A 254 3.08 -8.96 -11.45
N TYR A 255 3.21 -7.70 -11.03
CA TYR A 255 4.12 -7.29 -9.96
C TYR A 255 3.33 -6.91 -8.70
N LEU A 256 3.86 -7.32 -7.54
CA LEU A 256 3.43 -6.77 -6.25
C LEU A 256 4.16 -5.46 -5.96
N ASP A 257 3.62 -4.40 -6.54
CA ASP A 257 4.08 -3.05 -6.27
C ASP A 257 3.47 -2.51 -4.96
N GLN A 258 3.96 -1.35 -4.54
CA GLN A 258 3.48 -0.64 -3.38
C GLN A 258 2.03 -0.20 -3.54
N VAL A 259 1.29 -0.33 -2.45
CA VAL A 259 -0.10 0.13 -2.37
C VAL A 259 -0.14 1.56 -1.87
N VAL A 260 -0.94 2.41 -2.52
CA VAL A 260 -1.14 3.80 -2.14
C VAL A 260 -2.33 3.91 -1.18
N ASP A 261 -2.10 4.49 0.00
CA ASP A 261 -3.19 4.89 0.89
C ASP A 261 -3.80 6.22 0.41
N LEU A 262 -4.98 6.15 -0.20
CA LEU A 262 -5.63 7.34 -0.78
C LEU A 262 -6.00 8.38 0.29
N PHE A 263 -6.30 7.96 1.52
CA PHE A 263 -6.61 8.90 2.58
C PHE A 263 -5.35 9.68 2.98
N THR A 264 -4.24 8.98 3.21
CA THR A 264 -2.96 9.61 3.51
C THR A 264 -2.48 10.49 2.35
N LEU A 265 -2.67 10.05 1.10
CA LEU A 265 -2.36 10.83 -0.10
C LEU A 265 -3.18 12.13 -0.13
N GLY A 266 -4.50 12.04 0.08
CA GLY A 266 -5.38 13.20 0.15
C GLY A 266 -4.98 14.18 1.24
N ARG A 267 -4.60 13.70 2.43
CA ARG A 267 -4.17 14.57 3.55
C ARG A 267 -2.82 15.24 3.30
N ARG A 268 -1.86 14.56 2.68
CA ARG A 268 -0.49 15.07 2.49
C ARG A 268 -0.33 15.90 1.22
N CYS A 269 -0.98 15.50 0.14
CA CYS A 269 -0.82 16.09 -1.19
C CYS A 269 -2.06 16.88 -1.65
N GLY A 270 -3.11 16.93 -0.83
CA GLY A 270 -4.38 17.57 -1.17
C GLY A 270 -5.39 16.62 -1.80
N LEU A 271 -6.68 16.85 -1.50
CA LEU A 271 -7.78 16.06 -2.07
C LEU A 271 -7.79 16.09 -3.61
N PRO A 272 -7.62 17.23 -4.31
CA PRO A 272 -7.60 17.26 -5.77
C PRO A 272 -6.52 16.35 -6.39
N ALA A 273 -5.30 16.36 -5.84
CA ALA A 273 -4.21 15.51 -6.33
C ALA A 273 -4.52 14.02 -6.13
N CYS A 274 -5.15 13.67 -5.00
CA CYS A 274 -5.62 12.31 -4.76
C CYS A 274 -6.70 11.89 -5.77
N LEU A 275 -7.69 12.74 -6.06
CA LEU A 275 -8.74 12.43 -7.02
C LEU A 275 -8.18 12.29 -8.45
N GLN A 276 -7.25 13.17 -8.83
CA GLN A 276 -6.55 13.06 -10.11
C GLN A 276 -5.74 11.76 -10.21
N TYR A 277 -5.08 11.33 -9.14
CA TYR A 277 -4.36 10.05 -9.09
C TYR A 277 -5.29 8.86 -9.35
N ILE A 278 -6.51 8.86 -8.79
CA ILE A 278 -7.52 7.80 -9.03
C ILE A 278 -7.92 7.75 -10.50
N GLU A 279 -8.16 8.90 -11.14
CA GLU A 279 -8.50 8.96 -12.58
C GLU A 279 -7.29 8.56 -13.47
N LEU A 280 -6.07 8.86 -13.05
CA LEU A 280 -4.86 8.41 -13.75
C LEU A 280 -4.69 6.88 -13.66
N GLU A 281 -4.96 6.26 -12.52
CA GLU A 281 -4.95 4.79 -12.39
C GLU A 281 -6.05 4.11 -13.24
N ALA A 282 -7.11 4.85 -13.60
CA ALA A 282 -8.13 4.35 -14.51
C ALA A 282 -7.64 4.27 -15.97
N SER A 283 -6.71 5.14 -16.35
CA SER A 283 -6.26 5.33 -17.75
C SER A 283 -4.84 4.85 -18.01
N LYS A 284 -3.98 4.84 -17.00
CA LYS A 284 -2.57 4.45 -17.07
C LYS A 284 -2.31 3.32 -16.08
N ARG A 285 -1.48 2.36 -16.49
CA ARG A 285 -0.97 1.35 -15.58
C ARG A 285 0.13 1.91 -14.71
N PHE A 286 -0.04 1.78 -13.40
CA PHE A 286 0.98 2.08 -12.41
C PHE A 286 1.49 3.53 -12.45
N PRO A 287 0.63 4.56 -12.51
CA PRO A 287 1.05 5.94 -12.35
C PRO A 287 1.82 6.14 -11.05
N VAL A 288 2.78 7.05 -11.10
CA VAL A 288 3.54 7.47 -9.93
C VAL A 288 2.64 8.33 -9.05
N ALA A 289 2.39 7.86 -7.83
CA ALA A 289 1.68 8.67 -6.82
C ALA A 289 2.49 9.92 -6.44
N PRO A 290 1.82 11.06 -6.22
CA PRO A 290 2.48 12.29 -5.77
C PRO A 290 3.01 12.18 -4.33
N GLY A 291 4.10 12.88 -4.04
CA GLY A 291 4.72 12.97 -2.70
C GLY A 291 5.94 12.08 -2.45
N LEU A 292 6.80 12.51 -1.51
CA LEU A 292 7.99 11.77 -1.05
C LEU A 292 7.65 10.88 0.16
N GLY A 293 8.32 9.73 0.28
CA GLY A 293 8.16 8.85 1.45
C GLY A 293 7.07 7.81 1.24
N ARG A 294 7.43 6.77 0.49
CA ARG A 294 6.56 5.70 0.05
C ARG A 294 6.71 4.52 1.02
N GLY A 295 6.04 4.59 2.16
CA GLY A 295 6.14 3.63 3.25
C GLY A 295 4.87 2.82 3.45
N PHE A 296 4.58 1.88 2.55
CA PHE A 296 3.45 0.96 2.74
C PHE A 296 3.84 -0.50 2.45
N TYR A 297 3.36 -1.39 3.32
CA TYR A 297 3.68 -2.81 3.40
C TYR A 297 3.42 -3.56 2.09
N SER A 298 4.47 -4.13 1.51
CA SER A 298 4.35 -5.22 0.55
C SER A 298 4.89 -6.49 1.20
N ARG A 299 4.06 -7.54 1.31
CA ARG A 299 4.55 -8.90 1.62
C ARG A 299 5.23 -9.44 0.37
N VAL A 300 6.43 -8.95 0.11
CA VAL A 300 7.32 -9.49 -0.91
C VAL A 300 8.49 -10.17 -0.23
N ASN A 301 9.11 -11.14 -0.89
CA ASN A 301 10.28 -11.81 -0.33
C ASN A 301 11.52 -10.91 -0.22
N GLY A 302 11.54 -9.74 -0.89
CA GLY A 302 12.65 -8.80 -0.87
C GLY A 302 13.92 -9.29 -1.60
N LYS A 303 13.82 -10.37 -2.40
CA LYS A 303 14.95 -11.00 -3.13
C LYS A 303 14.78 -10.94 -4.65
N SER A 304 13.54 -10.93 -5.14
CA SER A 304 13.21 -10.79 -6.55
C SER A 304 11.95 -9.94 -6.74
N CYS A 305 11.99 -9.03 -7.72
CA CYS A 305 10.84 -8.18 -8.05
C CYS A 305 9.87 -8.92 -9.00
N SER A 306 10.38 -9.73 -9.92
CA SER A 306 9.56 -10.55 -10.83
C SER A 306 9.03 -11.81 -10.16
N MET A 307 9.76 -12.41 -9.22
CA MET A 307 9.26 -13.46 -8.33
C MET A 307 9.00 -12.86 -6.95
N TRP A 308 7.87 -12.18 -6.77
CA TRP A 308 7.57 -11.41 -5.56
C TRP A 308 7.05 -12.24 -4.38
N SER A 309 6.51 -13.44 -4.62
CA SER A 309 5.78 -14.20 -3.61
C SER A 309 6.69 -14.68 -2.47
N SER A 310 6.15 -14.67 -1.26
CA SER A 310 6.77 -15.24 -0.05
C SER A 310 6.17 -16.60 0.33
N ALA A 311 5.30 -17.17 -0.50
CA ALA A 311 4.61 -18.43 -0.21
C ALA A 311 5.62 -19.56 0.04
N TYR A 312 5.34 -20.41 1.02
CA TYR A 312 6.22 -21.51 1.41
C TYR A 312 6.58 -22.42 0.21
N ALA A 313 5.60 -22.71 -0.65
CA ALA A 313 5.79 -23.53 -1.84
C ALA A 313 6.77 -22.93 -2.88
N LEU A 314 6.99 -21.61 -2.84
CA LEU A 314 7.90 -20.91 -3.75
C LEU A 314 9.26 -20.60 -3.13
N GLN A 315 9.48 -20.93 -1.85
CA GLN A 315 10.77 -20.73 -1.17
C GLN A 315 11.95 -21.42 -1.89
N PRO A 316 11.82 -22.65 -2.42
CA PRO A 316 12.90 -23.26 -3.19
C PRO A 316 13.28 -22.43 -4.42
N VAL A 317 12.29 -21.90 -5.14
CA VAL A 317 12.49 -21.04 -6.32
C VAL A 317 13.25 -19.77 -5.93
N VAL A 318 12.84 -19.10 -4.84
CA VAL A 318 13.50 -17.89 -4.34
C VAL A 318 14.95 -18.16 -3.95
N LYS A 319 15.22 -19.28 -3.27
CA LYS A 319 16.60 -19.68 -2.90
C LYS A 319 17.48 -19.89 -4.12
N GLU A 320 16.96 -20.52 -5.17
CA GLU A 320 17.70 -20.72 -6.41
C GLU A 320 17.98 -19.39 -7.13
N ILE A 321 17.01 -18.47 -7.20
CA ILE A 321 17.21 -17.12 -7.73
C ILE A 321 18.32 -16.39 -6.98
N VAL A 322 18.30 -16.43 -5.64
CA VAL A 322 19.34 -15.80 -4.80
C VAL A 322 20.71 -16.40 -5.08
N ALA A 323 20.81 -17.73 -5.16
CA ALA A 323 22.06 -18.41 -5.46
C ALA A 323 22.60 -18.04 -6.85
N LEU A 324 21.73 -17.92 -7.86
CA LEU A 324 22.13 -17.51 -9.21
C LEU A 324 22.61 -16.05 -9.24
N LYS A 325 21.89 -15.12 -8.61
CA LYS A 325 22.32 -13.72 -8.51
C LYS A 325 23.67 -13.58 -7.79
N ALA A 326 23.89 -14.35 -6.73
CA ALA A 326 25.16 -14.34 -5.99
C ALA A 326 26.32 -14.84 -6.87
N LYS A 327 26.09 -15.86 -7.70
CA LYS A 327 27.10 -16.36 -8.65
C LYS A 327 27.44 -15.34 -9.73
N GLU A 328 26.46 -14.63 -10.27
CA GLU A 328 26.69 -13.59 -11.28
C GLU A 328 27.44 -12.38 -10.71
N ASN A 329 27.14 -11.97 -9.47
CA ASN A 329 27.80 -10.85 -8.82
C ASN A 329 29.18 -11.20 -8.23
N GLY A 330 29.48 -12.48 -8.07
CA GLY A 330 30.76 -13.01 -7.58
C GLY A 330 31.64 -13.61 -8.67
N ALA A 331 31.28 -13.45 -9.95
CA ALA A 331 32.14 -13.83 -11.07
C ALA A 331 33.24 -12.78 -11.25
N PRO A 332 34.53 -13.17 -11.31
CA PRO A 332 35.66 -12.26 -11.43
C PRO A 332 35.69 -11.46 -12.73
#